data_AF-A0A3L7Y858-F1
#
_entry.id   AF-A0A3L7Y858-F1
#
_cell.length_a   1.000
_cell.length_b   1.000
_cell.length_c   1.000
_cell.angle_alpha   90.00
_cell.angle_beta   90.00
_cell.angle_gamma   90.00
#
_symmetry.space_group_name_H-M   'P 1'
#
loop_
_entity.id
_entity.type
_entity.pdbx_description
1 polymer ?
#
loop_
_entity_poly.entity_id
_entity_poly.type
_entity_poly.pdbx_seq_one_letter_code
_entity_poly.pdbx_strand_id
1 'polypeptide(L)'
;FQQQNYGENLKRAGAQVPGITRGAATQRYLNRVLRRITLPGALLLGAVAVLPLLVGLLFFSSGSSAFFAIGSGLLIVVGVVKEMFFGLEAELKVRGYDETLLVR
;
A
#
# COMPACT_ATOMS: atom_id res chain seq x y z
N PHE A 1 7.14 11.81 -7.82
CA PHE A 1 7.70 11.84 -6.45
C PHE A 1 8.98 12.68 -6.26
N GLN A 2 9.77 13.00 -7.31
CA GLN A 2 10.94 13.89 -7.17
C GLN A 2 10.61 15.40 -7.09
N GLN A 3 9.41 15.82 -7.49
CA GLN A 3 9.01 17.23 -7.49
C GLN A 3 8.34 17.70 -6.18
N GLN A 4 8.01 16.79 -5.27
CA GLN A 4 7.59 17.16 -3.93
C GLN A 4 8.85 17.30 -3.08
N ASN A 5 9.35 18.54 -2.92
CA ASN A 5 10.42 18.82 -1.97
C ASN A 5 9.89 18.63 -0.54
N TYR A 6 9.74 17.37 -0.10
CA TYR A 6 9.27 17.04 1.24
C TYR A 6 10.13 17.73 2.31
N GLY A 7 11.43 17.93 2.05
CA GLY A 7 12.31 18.68 2.95
C GLY A 7 11.95 20.17 3.08
N GLU A 8 11.56 20.83 1.98
CA GLU A 8 11.06 22.22 2.01
C GLU A 8 9.62 22.30 2.54
N ASN A 9 8.76 21.33 2.21
CA ASN A 9 7.40 21.27 2.74
C ASN A 9 7.39 21.04 4.25
N LEU A 10 8.26 20.16 4.78
CA LEU A 10 8.45 19.99 6.22
C LEU A 10 9.01 21.26 6.86
N LYS A 11 9.97 21.92 6.21
CA LYS A 11 10.52 23.21 6.67
C LYS A 11 9.46 24.31 6.73
N ARG A 12 8.57 24.40 5.72
CA ARG A 12 7.44 25.33 5.67
C ARG A 12 6.33 24.99 6.67
N ALA A 13 6.12 23.70 6.93
CA ALA A 13 5.16 23.20 7.92
C ALA A 13 5.70 23.23 9.37
N GLY A 14 6.93 23.70 9.60
CA GLY A 14 7.56 23.77 10.93
C GLY A 14 7.97 22.42 11.51
N ALA A 15 7.73 21.30 10.81
CA ALA A 15 8.04 19.95 11.27
C ALA A 15 9.48 19.56 10.92
N GLN A 16 10.16 18.86 11.84
CA GLN A 16 11.50 18.31 11.57
C GLN A 16 11.58 16.83 11.98
N VAL A 17 12.35 16.06 11.23
CA VAL A 17 12.73 14.71 11.65
C VAL A 17 13.81 14.84 12.74
N PRO A 18 13.63 14.23 13.93
CA PRO A 18 14.63 14.29 15.01
C PRO A 18 16.00 13.79 14.53
N GLY A 19 17.05 14.57 14.77
CA GLY A 19 18.44 14.18 14.45
C GLY A 19 18.94 14.54 13.04
N ILE A 20 18.16 15.20 12.17
CA ILE A 20 18.61 15.65 10.84
C ILE A 20 18.25 17.12 10.59
N THR A 21 19.20 17.92 10.07
CA THR A 21 18.97 19.34 9.71
C THR A 21 17.86 19.48 8.66
N ARG A 22 16.98 20.47 8.84
CA ARG A 22 15.83 20.74 7.96
C ARG A 22 16.26 21.04 6.52
N GLY A 23 15.45 20.64 5.54
CA GLY A 23 15.67 20.91 4.11
C GLY A 23 16.34 19.75 3.38
N ALA A 24 17.45 20.02 2.70
CA ALA A 24 18.10 19.08 1.78
C ALA A 24 18.61 17.80 2.48
N ALA A 25 19.04 17.88 3.74
CA ALA A 25 19.49 16.71 4.50
C ALA A 25 18.32 15.79 4.87
N THR A 26 17.17 16.34 5.32
CA THR A 26 15.93 15.58 5.55
C THR A 26 15.44 14.90 4.27
N GLN A 27 15.51 15.58 3.12
CA GLN A 27 15.09 15.02 1.84
C GLN A 27 15.97 13.84 1.40
N ARG A 28 17.29 13.91 1.59
CA ARG A 28 18.21 12.78 1.31
C ARG A 28 17.93 11.59 2.22
N TYR A 29 17.68 11.84 3.51
CA TYR A 29 17.31 10.81 4.46
C TYR A 29 16.01 10.11 4.05
N LEU A 30 14.96 10.89 3.78
CA LEU A 30 13.65 10.36 3.42
C LEU A 30 13.71 9.56 2.12
N ASN A 31 14.43 10.05 1.12
CA ASN A 31 14.60 9.33 -0.16
C ASN A 31 15.35 8.00 0.01
N ARG A 32 16.34 7.92 0.93
CA ARG A 32 17.04 6.67 1.23
C ARG A 32 16.13 5.65 1.89
N VAL A 33 15.30 6.08 2.84
CA VAL A 33 14.32 5.22 3.51
C VAL A 33 13.25 4.76 2.52
N LEU A 34 12.68 5.70 1.76
CA LEU A 34 11.64 5.41 0.77
C LEU A 34 12.12 4.35 -0.23
N ARG A 35 13.33 4.50 -0.78
CA ARG A 35 13.89 3.52 -1.72
C ARG A 35 14.06 2.12 -1.11
N ARG A 36 14.41 2.01 0.17
CA ARG A 36 14.52 0.71 0.86
C ARG A 36 13.16 0.04 1.08
N ILE A 37 12.11 0.81 1.32
CA ILE A 37 10.76 0.29 1.53
C ILE A 37 10.08 -0.04 0.19
N THR A 38 10.26 0.80 -0.83
CA THR A 38 9.65 0.60 -2.15
C THR A 38 10.25 -0.56 -2.92
N LEU A 39 11.54 -0.88 -2.77
CA LEU A 39 12.18 -2.02 -3.45
C LEU A 39 11.48 -3.37 -3.23
N PRO A 40 11.29 -3.84 -1.98
CA PRO A 40 10.56 -5.09 -1.73
C PRO A 40 9.07 -4.97 -2.06
N GLY A 41 8.45 -3.80 -1.80
CA GLY A 41 7.03 -3.57 -2.11
C GLY A 41 6.71 -3.68 -3.60
N ALA A 42 7.55 -3.09 -4.46
CA ALA A 42 7.39 -3.15 -5.91
C ALA A 42 7.55 -4.58 -6.45
N LEU A 43 8.47 -5.37 -5.87
CA LEU A 43 8.67 -6.76 -6.26
C LEU A 43 7.44 -7.62 -5.92
N LEU A 44 6.90 -7.46 -4.71
CA LEU A 44 5.72 -8.19 -4.26
C LEU A 44 4.47 -7.80 -5.08
N LEU A 45 4.26 -6.50 -5.31
CA LEU A 45 3.17 -6.02 -6.15
C LEU A 45 3.29 -6.50 -7.60
N GLY A 46 4.50 -6.52 -8.16
CA GLY A 46 4.77 -7.09 -9.48
C GLY A 46 4.43 -8.58 -9.54
N ALA A 47 4.82 -9.35 -8.53
CA ALA A 47 4.49 -10.78 -8.46
C ALA A 47 2.98 -11.04 -8.40
N VAL A 48 2.24 -10.29 -7.57
CA VAL A 48 0.78 -10.41 -7.45
C VAL A 48 0.07 -10.03 -8.76
N ALA A 49 0.56 -9.03 -9.49
CA ALA A 49 -0.02 -8.61 -10.77
C ALA A 49 0.14 -9.66 -11.89
N VAL A 50 1.22 -10.44 -11.88
CA VAL A 50 1.47 -11.48 -12.90
C VAL A 50 0.78 -12.81 -12.55
N LEU A 51 0.48 -13.04 -11.27
CA LEU A 51 -0.19 -14.22 -10.76
C LEU A 51 -1.50 -14.59 -11.50
N PRO A 52 -2.48 -13.68 -11.73
CA PRO A 52 -3.70 -14.01 -12.45
C PRO A 52 -3.46 -14.37 -13.93
N LEU A 53 -2.44 -13.76 -14.55
CA LEU A 53 -2.08 -14.06 -15.94
C LEU A 53 -1.49 -15.48 -16.06
N LEU A 54 -0.64 -15.88 -15.11
CA LEU A 54 -0.06 -17.22 -15.04
C LEU A 54 -1.14 -18.28 -14.76
N VAL A 55 -2.02 -18.05 -13.78
CA VAL A 55 -3.14 -18.96 -13.49
C VAL A 55 -4.06 -19.08 -14.71
N GLY A 56 -4.33 -17.98 -15.42
CA GLY A 56 -5.09 -18.03 -16.66
C GLY A 56 -4.46 -18.91 -17.75
N LEU A 57 -3.13 -18.94 -17.86
CA LEU A 57 -2.40 -19.71 -18.88
C LEU A 57 -2.33 -21.22 -18.55
N LEU A 58 -2.09 -21.58 -17.29
CA LEU A 58 -1.85 -22.98 -16.89
C LEU A 58 -3.12 -23.84 -16.84
N PHE A 59 -4.27 -23.23 -16.58
CA PHE A 59 -5.57 -23.93 -16.49
C PHE A 59 -6.34 -23.93 -17.83
N PHE A 60 -5.76 -23.43 -18.92
CA PHE A 60 -6.40 -23.22 -20.23
C PHE A 60 -6.44 -24.46 -21.15
N SER A 61 -6.77 -25.63 -20.61
CA SER A 61 -7.04 -26.83 -21.45
C SER A 61 -8.53 -27.06 -21.71
N SER A 62 -9.43 -26.37 -21.01
CA SER A 62 -10.87 -26.66 -21.09
C SER A 62 -11.67 -25.37 -21.27
N GLY A 63 -12.09 -25.11 -22.51
CA GLY A 63 -12.84 -23.92 -22.89
C GLY A 63 -13.99 -23.61 -21.94
N SER A 64 -13.92 -22.46 -21.27
CA SER A 64 -15.03 -21.95 -20.48
C SER A 64 -14.79 -20.49 -20.13
N SER A 65 -15.42 -19.61 -20.90
CA SER A 65 -15.63 -18.19 -20.60
C SER A 65 -16.10 -17.93 -19.15
N ALA A 66 -16.70 -18.93 -18.50
CA ALA A 66 -17.06 -18.94 -17.08
C ALA A 66 -15.87 -18.76 -16.13
N PHE A 67 -14.70 -19.33 -16.40
CA PHE A 67 -13.55 -19.22 -15.48
C PHE A 67 -12.95 -17.81 -15.49
N PHE A 68 -12.91 -17.15 -16.65
CA PHE A 68 -12.51 -15.74 -16.78
C PHE A 68 -13.48 -14.80 -16.04
N ALA A 69 -14.79 -15.07 -16.10
CA ALA A 69 -15.81 -14.33 -15.37
C ALA A 69 -15.70 -14.51 -13.84
N ILE A 70 -15.36 -15.72 -13.37
CA ILE A 70 -15.13 -16.00 -11.94
C ILE A 70 -13.80 -15.39 -11.47
N GLY A 71 -12.74 -15.41 -12.30
CA GLY A 71 -11.43 -14.89 -11.95
C GLY A 71 -11.37 -13.36 -11.80
N SER A 72 -12.02 -12.62 -12.69
CA SER A 72 -12.17 -11.16 -12.56
C SER A 72 -13.10 -10.79 -11.41
N GLY A 73 -14.20 -11.53 -11.24
CA GLY A 73 -15.12 -11.38 -10.11
C GLY A 73 -14.41 -11.58 -8.76
N LEU A 74 -13.56 -12.59 -8.63
CA LEU A 74 -12.83 -12.86 -7.38
C LEU A 74 -11.86 -11.72 -7.01
N LEU A 75 -11.11 -11.18 -7.98
CA LEU A 75 -10.19 -10.05 -7.72
C LEU A 75 -10.95 -8.80 -7.26
N ILE A 76 -12.10 -8.51 -7.89
CA ILE A 76 -12.94 -7.38 -7.52
C ILE A 76 -13.54 -7.59 -6.12
N VAL A 77 -14.04 -8.79 -5.81
CA VAL A 77 -14.62 -9.11 -4.49
C VAL A 77 -13.59 -8.92 -3.38
N VAL A 78 -12.36 -9.43 -3.55
CA VAL A 78 -11.30 -9.23 -2.55
C VAL A 78 -10.94 -7.75 -2.39
N GLY A 79 -10.91 -7.00 -3.49
CA GLY A 79 -10.70 -5.54 -3.47
C GLY A 79 -11.77 -4.82 -2.65
N VAL A 80 -13.04 -5.06 -2.96
CA VAL A 80 -14.19 -4.42 -2.29
C VAL A 80 -14.29 -4.83 -0.82
N VAL A 81 -14.04 -6.09 -0.49
CA VAL A 81 -14.04 -6.56 0.90
C VAL A 81 -12.95 -5.84 1.70
N LYS A 82 -11.73 -5.72 1.16
CA LYS A 82 -10.67 -4.94 1.83
C LYS A 82 -11.07 -3.47 2.01
N GLU A 83 -11.60 -2.83 0.98
CA GLU A 83 -12.08 -1.44 1.03
C GLU A 83 -13.12 -1.26 2.16
N MET A 84 -14.06 -2.21 2.28
CA MET A 84 -15.07 -2.22 3.32
C MET A 84 -14.47 -2.38 4.72
N PHE A 85 -13.51 -3.30 4.91
CA PHE A 85 -12.83 -3.47 6.19
C PHE A 85 -12.09 -2.20 6.62
N PHE A 86 -11.34 -1.56 5.72
CA PHE A 86 -10.65 -0.30 6.02
C PHE A 86 -11.62 0.84 6.33
N GLY A 87 -12.77 0.89 5.64
CA GLY A 87 -13.83 1.85 5.94
C GLY A 87 -14.41 1.67 7.35
N LEU A 88 -14.63 0.43 7.77
CA LEU A 88 -15.10 0.11 9.12
C LEU A 88 -14.06 0.45 10.19
N GLU A 89 -12.79 0.09 9.98
CA GLU A 89 -11.69 0.46 10.89
C GLU A 89 -11.56 1.98 11.04
N ALA A 90 -11.69 2.74 9.95
CA ALA A 90 -11.61 4.19 9.99
C ALA A 90 -12.72 4.80 10.87
N GLU A 91 -13.95 4.29 10.81
CA GLU A 91 -15.04 4.73 11.68
C GLU A 91 -14.83 4.31 13.14
N LEU A 92 -14.38 3.08 13.38
CA LEU A 92 -14.08 2.58 14.73
C LEU A 92 -12.96 3.38 15.40
N LYS A 93 -11.95 3.79 14.64
CA LYS A 93 -10.82 4.61 15.10
C LYS A 93 -11.26 6.03 15.48
N VAL A 94 -12.21 6.61 14.75
CA VAL A 94 -12.84 7.90 15.12
C VAL A 94 -13.64 7.79 16.42
N ARG A 95 -14.19 6.60 16.71
CA ARG A 95 -14.97 6.32 17.94
C ARG A 95 -14.14 5.82 19.14
N GLY A 96 -12.81 5.71 19.02
CA GLY A 96 -11.91 5.50 20.16
C GLY A 96 -11.75 4.05 20.65
N TYR A 97 -12.15 3.06 19.86
CA TYR A 97 -11.88 1.64 20.17
C TYR A 97 -10.58 1.20 19.50
N ASP A 98 -9.42 1.36 20.16
CA ASP A 98 -8.29 0.44 19.86
C ASP A 98 -7.13 0.41 20.87
N GLU A 99 -6.95 1.39 21.76
CA GLU A 99 -5.63 1.50 22.42
C GLU A 99 -5.56 1.02 23.89
N THR A 100 -6.68 0.79 24.58
CA THR A 100 -6.65 0.55 26.04
C THR A 100 -6.99 -0.87 26.51
N LEU A 101 -7.37 -1.80 25.62
CA LEU A 101 -7.80 -3.15 26.03
C LEU A 101 -6.90 -4.31 25.59
N LEU A 102 -5.82 -4.07 24.84
CA LEU A 102 -4.86 -5.11 24.41
C LEU A 102 -3.56 -5.14 25.21
N VAL A 103 -3.53 -4.52 26.40
CA VAL A 103 -2.41 -4.64 27.35
C VAL A 103 -2.94 -5.04 28.73
N ARG A 104 -3.48 -6.24 28.84
CA ARG A 104 -3.46 -7.07 30.06
C ARG A 104 -3.43 -8.54 29.71
#